data_AF-A0A163K470-F1
#
_entry.id   AF-A0A163K470-F1
#
_cell.length_a   1.000
_cell.length_b   1.000
_cell.length_c   1.000
_cell.angle_alpha   90.00
_cell.angle_beta   90.00
_cell.angle_gamma   90.00
#
_symmetry.space_group_name_H-M   'P 1'
#
loop_
_entity.id
_entity.type
_entity.pdbx_description
1 polymer ?
#
loop_
_entity_poly.entity_id
_entity_poly.type
_entity_poly.pdbx_seq_one_letter_code
_entity_poly.pdbx_strand_id
1 'polypeptide(L)'
;MDMAVSGPHFAAKATPSLNELLYQVTQNVNDPRTGGSVYEAWSNLTGSAPPKVGTLGSGSDFVGFLDHVGISSLDVRFEGDYGVYHSNYDSFHWMETFGDPNFEYHATLARIVGSLLLRLADDRVLPLHPQDYAKALTNYVDSIEAYAEKEFDGLRKAVKKLNKRTRRFERRLGRLQTRLDEYKGVGDDALPSVLVSRVNKANKRLSFFERGFIDPEGIASRPWFKHVVYAPSLWEGYSSQTFPAIAEAVDEKDDQLLNTAVERAIKQIYEAAEKLKMD
;
A
#
# COMPACT_ATOMS: atom_id res chain seq x y z
N MET A 1 -9.19 -6.56 -6.52
CA MET A 1 -10.07 -7.47 -5.76
C MET A 1 -10.16 -8.73 -6.57
N ASP A 2 -9.90 -9.87 -5.95
CA ASP A 2 -9.86 -11.18 -6.60
C ASP A 2 -10.90 -12.08 -5.93
N MET A 3 -10.53 -12.68 -4.78
CA MET A 3 -11.47 -13.31 -3.87
C MET A 3 -12.04 -12.29 -2.88
N ALA A 4 -13.33 -11.99 -3.02
CA ALA A 4 -14.02 -11.00 -2.20
C ALA A 4 -14.26 -11.51 -0.77
N VAL A 5 -14.88 -12.67 -0.61
CA VAL A 5 -15.32 -13.18 0.68
C VAL A 5 -15.13 -14.69 0.72
N SER A 6 -14.52 -15.18 1.80
CA SER A 6 -14.53 -16.59 2.19
C SER A 6 -14.90 -16.80 3.67
N GLY A 7 -15.32 -15.73 4.34
CA GLY A 7 -15.75 -15.75 5.74
C GLY A 7 -15.84 -14.34 6.32
N PRO A 8 -15.83 -14.19 7.65
CA PRO A 8 -16.19 -12.93 8.32
C PRO A 8 -15.00 -12.06 8.74
N HIS A 9 -13.76 -12.42 8.42
CA HIS A 9 -12.57 -11.75 8.95
C HIS A 9 -11.95 -10.79 7.93
N PHE A 10 -12.05 -9.49 8.16
CA PHE A 10 -11.46 -8.52 7.24
C PHE A 10 -9.93 -8.65 7.18
N ALA A 11 -9.39 -8.66 5.96
CA ALA A 11 -7.96 -8.65 5.70
C ALA A 11 -7.65 -7.66 4.57
N ALA A 12 -6.47 -7.03 4.68
CA ALA A 12 -6.02 -6.08 3.68
C ALA A 12 -4.51 -6.15 3.47
N LYS A 13 -4.10 -6.01 2.21
CA LYS A 13 -2.72 -5.81 1.78
C LYS A 13 -2.67 -4.52 0.97
N ALA A 14 -1.71 -3.64 1.23
CA ALA A 14 -1.63 -2.38 0.50
C ALA A 14 -0.22 -1.80 0.48
N THR A 15 0.04 -0.91 -0.47
CA THR A 15 1.15 0.03 -0.35
C THR A 15 0.90 0.94 0.86
N PRO A 16 1.89 1.16 1.75
CA PRO A 16 1.68 1.86 3.02
C PRO A 16 1.04 3.25 2.94
N SER A 17 1.17 3.94 1.80
CA SER A 17 0.55 5.24 1.55
C SER A 17 -0.99 5.21 1.60
N LEU A 18 -1.60 4.03 1.47
CA LEU A 18 -3.06 3.82 1.49
C LEU A 18 -3.58 3.40 2.87
N ASN A 19 -2.70 3.12 3.85
CA ASN A 19 -3.11 2.52 5.12
C ASN A 19 -4.10 3.41 5.89
N GLU A 20 -3.82 4.71 5.99
CA GLU A 20 -4.69 5.65 6.70
C GLU A 20 -6.07 5.79 6.03
N LEU A 21 -6.13 5.82 4.70
CA LEU A 21 -7.40 5.82 3.96
C LEU A 21 -8.21 4.55 4.30
N LEU A 22 -7.55 3.40 4.31
CA LEU A 22 -8.17 2.12 4.62
C LEU A 22 -8.71 2.08 6.05
N TYR A 23 -7.96 2.57 7.03
CA TYR A 23 -8.42 2.70 8.41
C TYR A 23 -9.65 3.60 8.51
N GLN A 24 -9.60 4.79 7.90
CA GLN A 24 -10.72 5.72 7.91
C GLN A 24 -11.98 5.14 7.27
N VAL A 25 -11.86 4.42 6.15
CA VAL A 25 -13.02 3.76 5.52
C VAL A 25 -13.57 2.66 6.40
N THR A 26 -12.71 1.77 6.92
CA THR A 26 -13.16 0.62 7.74
C THR A 26 -13.71 1.03 9.10
N GLN A 27 -13.34 2.20 9.63
CA GLN A 27 -13.97 2.78 10.83
C GLN A 27 -15.42 3.21 10.60
N ASN A 28 -15.78 3.54 9.35
CA ASN A 28 -17.11 4.04 8.99
C ASN A 28 -18.03 2.97 8.40
N VAL A 29 -17.60 1.71 8.37
CA VAL A 29 -18.40 0.58 7.89
C VAL A 29 -18.64 -0.37 9.07
N ASN A 30 -19.90 -0.71 9.30
CA ASN A 30 -20.28 -1.66 10.35
C ASN A 30 -19.91 -3.09 9.95
N ASP A 31 -19.35 -3.85 10.88
CA ASP A 31 -19.14 -5.29 10.74
C ASP A 31 -20.42 -6.05 11.12
N PRO A 32 -20.97 -6.90 10.23
CA PRO A 32 -22.23 -7.60 10.46
C PRO A 32 -22.26 -8.47 11.72
N ARG A 33 -21.14 -9.14 12.05
CA ARG A 33 -21.06 -10.10 13.16
C ARG A 33 -20.93 -9.43 14.53
N THR A 34 -20.08 -8.41 14.62
CA THR A 34 -19.75 -7.77 15.91
C THR A 34 -20.66 -6.60 16.25
N GLY A 35 -21.31 -6.01 15.25
CA GLY A 35 -22.13 -4.79 15.40
C GLY A 35 -21.32 -3.51 15.61
N GLY A 36 -20.00 -3.61 15.78
CA GLY A 36 -19.05 -2.48 15.79
C GLY A 36 -18.56 -2.14 14.39
N SER A 37 -17.46 -1.39 14.29
CA SER A 37 -16.83 -1.11 12.99
C SER A 37 -15.99 -2.28 12.49
N VAL A 38 -15.83 -2.40 11.16
CA VAL A 38 -14.90 -3.34 10.54
C VAL A 38 -13.47 -3.10 11.03
N TYR A 39 -13.09 -1.84 11.25
CA TYR A 39 -11.80 -1.49 11.85
C TYR A 39 -11.60 -2.11 13.24
N GLU A 40 -12.59 -2.02 14.12
CA GLU A 40 -12.51 -2.60 15.47
C GLU A 40 -12.42 -4.13 15.42
N ALA A 41 -13.24 -4.78 14.60
CA ALA A 41 -13.20 -6.22 14.40
C ALA A 41 -11.83 -6.67 13.85
N TRP A 42 -11.28 -5.93 12.90
CA TRP A 42 -9.96 -6.19 12.32
C TRP A 42 -8.83 -5.95 13.32
N SER A 43 -8.88 -4.87 14.10
CA SER A 43 -7.92 -4.59 15.18
C SER A 43 -7.88 -5.68 16.25
N ASN A 44 -9.05 -6.16 16.65
CA ASN A 44 -9.15 -7.26 17.60
C ASN A 44 -8.55 -8.55 17.03
N LEU A 45 -8.79 -8.82 15.74
CA LEU A 45 -8.25 -9.99 15.06
C LEU A 45 -6.71 -9.95 14.96
N THR A 46 -6.12 -8.82 14.58
CA THR A 46 -4.66 -8.70 14.45
C THR A 46 -3.95 -8.43 15.78
N GLY A 47 -4.70 -8.18 16.86
CA GLY A 47 -4.16 -7.82 18.17
C GLY A 47 -3.44 -6.47 18.19
N SER A 48 -3.80 -5.54 17.29
CA SER A 48 -3.13 -4.24 17.18
C SER A 48 -4.09 -3.12 16.77
N ALA A 49 -3.86 -1.92 17.31
CA ALA A 49 -4.54 -0.69 16.92
C ALA A 49 -3.49 0.39 16.61
N PRO A 50 -3.25 0.75 15.34
CA PRO A 50 -3.98 0.31 14.14
C PRO A 50 -3.78 -1.17 13.78
N PRO A 51 -4.73 -1.79 13.07
CA PRO A 51 -4.64 -3.18 12.63
C PRO A 51 -3.51 -3.36 11.62
N LYS A 52 -2.94 -4.57 11.56
CA LYS A 52 -1.81 -4.84 10.68
C LYS A 52 -2.27 -4.96 9.22
N VAL A 53 -1.79 -4.06 8.37
CA VAL A 53 -1.89 -4.16 6.90
C VAL A 53 -0.77 -5.05 6.36
N GLY A 54 -1.10 -6.03 5.54
CA GLY A 54 -0.12 -6.88 4.88
C GLY A 54 0.60 -6.19 3.72
N THR A 55 1.75 -6.74 3.33
CA THR A 55 2.45 -6.34 2.10
C THR A 55 1.83 -7.03 0.89
N LEU A 56 1.84 -6.34 -0.25
CA LEU A 56 1.41 -6.91 -1.52
C LEU A 56 2.53 -7.80 -2.07
N GLY A 57 2.24 -9.09 -2.20
CA GLY A 57 3.18 -10.09 -2.74
C GLY A 57 2.88 -10.40 -4.19
N SER A 58 2.82 -11.68 -4.53
CA SER A 58 2.28 -12.14 -5.80
C SER A 58 0.86 -12.67 -5.61
N GLY A 59 0.17 -12.94 -6.71
CA GLY A 59 -1.04 -13.77 -6.68
C GLY A 59 -2.34 -13.05 -6.95
N SER A 60 -2.29 -11.86 -7.54
CA SER A 60 -3.45 -11.26 -8.21
C SER A 60 -2.98 -10.21 -9.22
N ASP A 61 -3.93 -9.55 -9.89
CA ASP A 61 -3.68 -8.64 -11.01
C ASP A 61 -2.92 -7.36 -10.63
N PHE A 62 -2.88 -7.00 -9.34
CA PHE A 62 -2.17 -5.79 -8.87
C PHE A 62 -0.65 -5.83 -9.14
N VAL A 63 -0.08 -7.01 -9.39
CA VAL A 63 1.36 -7.21 -9.64
C VAL A 63 1.85 -6.36 -10.81
N GLY A 64 1.08 -6.26 -11.89
CA GLY A 64 1.43 -5.40 -13.03
C GLY A 64 1.41 -3.90 -12.68
N PHE A 65 0.50 -3.49 -11.80
CA PHE A 65 0.33 -2.10 -11.39
C PHE A 65 1.41 -1.66 -10.40
N LEU A 66 1.67 -2.46 -9.38
CA LEU A 66 2.65 -2.14 -8.36
C LEU A 66 4.07 -2.43 -8.84
N ASP A 67 4.37 -3.68 -9.15
CA ASP A 67 5.75 -4.16 -9.28
C ASP A 67 6.41 -3.69 -10.58
N HIS A 68 5.61 -3.45 -11.63
CA HIS A 68 6.12 -3.04 -12.94
C HIS A 68 6.07 -1.52 -13.16
N VAL A 69 4.95 -0.87 -12.84
CA VAL A 69 4.72 0.55 -13.20
C VAL A 69 4.66 1.51 -12.00
N GLY A 70 4.69 1.00 -10.76
CA GLY A 70 4.74 1.82 -9.54
C GLY A 70 3.45 2.58 -9.28
N ILE A 71 2.30 1.92 -9.40
CA ILE A 71 1.01 2.44 -9.00
C ILE A 71 0.67 1.90 -7.61
N SER A 72 0.45 2.80 -6.65
CA SER A 72 -0.01 2.43 -5.31
C SER A 72 -1.26 1.57 -5.43
N SER A 73 -1.24 0.42 -4.77
CA SER A 73 -2.22 -0.65 -4.95
C SER A 73 -2.70 -1.15 -3.61
N LEU A 74 -3.89 -1.76 -3.59
CA LEU A 74 -4.46 -2.45 -2.44
C LEU A 74 -5.24 -3.68 -2.88
N ASP A 75 -5.31 -4.64 -1.97
CA ASP A 75 -6.14 -5.84 -2.02
C ASP A 75 -6.89 -5.92 -0.68
N VAL A 76 -8.21 -6.00 -0.75
CA VAL A 76 -9.10 -6.09 0.41
C VAL A 76 -10.08 -7.22 0.19
N ARG A 77 -10.35 -7.95 1.27
CA ARG A 77 -11.23 -9.12 1.27
C ARG A 77 -11.72 -9.42 2.68
N PHE A 78 -12.73 -10.27 2.78
CA PHE A 78 -13.03 -10.97 4.02
C PHE A 78 -12.60 -12.44 3.90
N GLU A 79 -11.83 -12.91 4.87
CA GLU A 79 -11.26 -14.25 4.91
C GLU A 79 -12.00 -15.12 5.93
N GLY A 80 -11.86 -16.43 5.74
CA GLY A 80 -12.35 -17.51 6.57
C GLY A 80 -11.89 -18.84 5.99
N ASP A 81 -12.39 -19.94 6.55
CA ASP A 81 -12.01 -21.29 6.14
C ASP A 81 -12.42 -21.56 4.69
N TYR A 82 -11.46 -21.49 3.76
CA TYR A 82 -11.69 -21.57 2.31
C TYR A 82 -11.15 -22.86 1.68
N GLY A 83 -11.60 -24.01 2.19
CA GLY A 83 -11.10 -25.34 1.79
C GLY A 83 -11.50 -25.81 0.38
N VAL A 84 -12.08 -24.96 -0.45
CA VAL A 84 -12.61 -25.32 -1.79
C VAL A 84 -11.85 -24.67 -2.95
N TYR A 85 -10.82 -23.88 -2.68
CA TYR A 85 -10.05 -23.15 -3.70
C TYR A 85 -9.57 -24.04 -4.86
N HIS A 86 -9.76 -23.57 -6.09
CA HIS A 86 -9.36 -24.26 -7.33
C HIS A 86 -9.90 -25.70 -7.45
N SER A 87 -11.06 -25.97 -6.83
CA SER A 87 -11.73 -27.27 -6.91
C SER A 87 -13.12 -27.14 -7.53
N ASN A 88 -13.70 -28.28 -7.91
CA ASN A 88 -15.09 -28.33 -8.38
C ASN A 88 -16.13 -28.06 -7.27
N TYR A 89 -15.68 -27.87 -6.02
CA TYR A 89 -16.53 -27.49 -4.88
C TYR A 89 -16.62 -25.97 -4.70
N ASP A 90 -15.75 -25.20 -5.38
CA ASP A 90 -15.85 -23.74 -5.45
C ASP A 90 -17.07 -23.36 -6.28
N SER A 91 -18.19 -23.17 -5.59
CA SER A 91 -19.52 -23.11 -6.20
C SER A 91 -20.41 -22.12 -5.47
N PHE A 92 -21.43 -21.64 -6.17
CA PHE A 92 -22.44 -20.78 -5.57
C PHE A 92 -23.09 -21.41 -4.33
N HIS A 93 -23.32 -22.73 -4.37
CA HIS A 93 -23.87 -23.48 -3.24
C HIS A 93 -22.96 -23.42 -2.01
N TRP A 94 -21.64 -23.55 -2.18
CA TRP A 94 -20.70 -23.39 -1.07
C TRP A 94 -20.76 -21.98 -0.49
N MET A 95 -20.85 -20.96 -1.36
CA MET A 95 -20.89 -19.57 -0.93
C MET A 95 -22.15 -19.25 -0.11
N GLU A 96 -23.34 -19.61 -0.62
CA GLU A 96 -24.61 -19.32 0.05
C GLU A 96 -24.81 -20.14 1.34
N THR A 97 -24.14 -21.30 1.45
CA THR A 97 -24.29 -22.21 2.59
C THR A 97 -23.24 -21.99 3.67
N PHE A 98 -21.99 -21.70 3.29
CA PHE A 98 -20.85 -21.67 4.21
C PHE A 98 -20.04 -20.38 4.15
N GLY A 99 -19.76 -19.86 2.95
CA GLY A 99 -18.85 -18.73 2.78
C GLY A 99 -19.41 -17.40 3.29
N ASP A 100 -20.61 -17.05 2.84
CA ASP A 100 -21.33 -15.83 3.25
C ASP A 100 -22.85 -16.03 3.19
N PRO A 101 -23.44 -16.79 4.13
CA PRO A 101 -24.89 -16.93 4.20
C PRO A 101 -25.56 -15.55 4.28
N ASN A 102 -26.52 -15.30 3.39
CA ASN A 102 -27.22 -14.01 3.20
C ASN A 102 -26.40 -12.87 2.57
N PHE A 103 -25.14 -13.11 2.15
CA PHE A 103 -24.31 -12.15 1.41
C PHE A 103 -24.03 -10.83 2.16
N GLU A 104 -24.06 -10.83 3.50
CA GLU A 104 -23.86 -9.62 4.29
C GLU A 104 -22.42 -9.12 4.21
N TYR A 105 -21.44 -10.02 4.12
CA TYR A 105 -20.03 -9.65 3.99
C TYR A 105 -19.67 -9.19 2.58
N HIS A 106 -20.30 -9.74 1.54
CA HIS A 106 -20.19 -9.20 0.19
C HIS A 106 -20.73 -7.78 0.13
N ALA A 107 -21.91 -7.52 0.72
CA ALA A 107 -22.47 -6.18 0.80
C ALA A 107 -21.57 -5.23 1.61
N THR A 108 -20.96 -5.72 2.70
CA THR A 108 -20.03 -4.96 3.53
C THR A 108 -18.75 -4.61 2.76
N LEU A 109 -18.16 -5.56 2.05
CA LEU A 109 -16.99 -5.31 1.21
C LEU A 109 -17.30 -4.34 0.07
N ALA A 110 -18.48 -4.45 -0.56
CA ALA A 110 -18.93 -3.51 -1.56
C ALA A 110 -19.01 -2.07 -1.02
N ARG A 111 -19.47 -1.88 0.22
CA ARG A 111 -19.45 -0.56 0.89
C ARG A 111 -18.02 -0.06 1.12
N ILE A 112 -17.11 -0.93 1.55
CA ILE A 112 -15.69 -0.59 1.76
C ILE A 112 -15.07 -0.15 0.43
N VAL A 113 -15.18 -0.96 -0.61
CA VAL A 113 -14.58 -0.66 -1.92
C VAL A 113 -15.23 0.54 -2.58
N GLY A 114 -16.56 0.67 -2.51
CA GLY A 114 -17.27 1.86 -2.98
C GLY A 114 -16.78 3.13 -2.28
N SER A 115 -16.58 3.08 -0.96
CA SER A 115 -16.07 4.22 -0.18
C SER A 115 -14.62 4.54 -0.54
N LEU A 116 -13.76 3.53 -0.71
CA LEU A 116 -12.38 3.72 -1.17
C LEU A 116 -12.34 4.39 -2.55
N LEU A 117 -13.15 3.91 -3.49
CA LEU A 117 -13.22 4.44 -4.84
C LEU A 117 -13.72 5.89 -4.85
N LEU A 118 -14.81 6.18 -4.13
CA LEU A 118 -15.34 7.55 -4.01
C LEU A 118 -14.30 8.49 -3.44
N ARG A 119 -13.62 8.10 -2.36
CA ARG A 119 -12.58 8.95 -1.77
C ARG A 119 -11.37 9.15 -2.67
N LEU A 120 -10.93 8.12 -3.39
CA LEU A 120 -9.81 8.22 -4.33
C LEU A 120 -10.16 9.05 -5.58
N ALA A 121 -11.44 9.05 -5.99
CA ALA A 121 -11.91 9.78 -7.18
C ALA A 121 -12.31 11.23 -6.88
N ASP A 122 -12.95 11.48 -5.72
CA ASP A 122 -13.66 12.74 -5.44
C ASP A 122 -12.98 13.59 -4.36
N ASP A 123 -12.12 13.04 -3.48
CA ASP A 123 -11.42 13.87 -2.51
C ASP A 123 -10.52 14.87 -3.27
N ARG A 124 -10.77 16.18 -3.07
CA ARG A 124 -10.00 17.26 -3.72
C ARG A 124 -8.50 17.05 -3.61
N VAL A 125 -8.03 16.60 -2.44
CA VAL A 125 -6.66 16.18 -2.22
C VAL A 125 -6.64 14.67 -2.08
N LEU A 126 -5.87 14.00 -2.94
CA LEU A 126 -5.77 12.54 -2.95
C LEU A 126 -5.39 12.03 -1.53
N PRO A 127 -6.15 11.11 -0.93
CA PRO A 127 -5.94 10.65 0.45
C PRO A 127 -4.81 9.61 0.54
N LEU A 128 -3.62 10.00 0.08
CA LEU A 128 -2.39 9.23 0.21
C LEU A 128 -1.48 9.85 1.26
N HIS A 129 -0.84 8.98 2.06
CA HIS A 129 -0.03 9.35 3.22
C HIS A 129 1.42 8.83 3.08
N PRO A 130 2.28 9.49 2.26
CA PRO A 130 3.66 9.07 2.04
C PRO A 130 4.52 8.92 3.31
N GLN A 131 4.15 9.57 4.41
CA GLN A 131 4.84 9.43 5.69
C GLN A 131 4.72 8.03 6.26
N ASP A 132 3.58 7.36 6.05
CA ASP A 132 3.39 5.98 6.51
C ASP A 132 4.27 5.02 5.73
N TYR A 133 4.46 5.28 4.44
CA TYR A 133 5.46 4.61 3.63
C TYR A 133 6.88 4.79 4.18
N ALA A 134 7.27 6.04 4.48
CA ALA A 134 8.60 6.30 5.02
C ALA A 134 8.84 5.70 6.42
N LYS A 135 7.78 5.42 7.20
CA LYS A 135 7.89 4.68 8.47
C LYS A 135 8.01 3.17 8.20
N ALA A 136 7.17 2.62 7.32
CA ALA A 136 7.22 1.20 6.95
C ALA A 136 8.58 0.83 6.36
N LEU A 137 9.15 1.70 5.52
CA LEU A 137 10.46 1.49 4.92
C LEU A 137 11.60 1.42 5.94
N THR A 138 11.50 2.12 7.08
CA THR A 138 12.45 1.95 8.19
C THR A 138 12.42 0.52 8.71
N ASN A 139 11.23 -0.02 8.95
CA ASN A 139 11.08 -1.40 9.44
C ASN A 139 11.56 -2.43 8.41
N TYR A 140 11.35 -2.16 7.12
CA TYR A 140 11.87 -3.01 6.04
C TYR A 140 13.40 -2.99 5.97
N VAL A 141 14.03 -1.83 6.25
CA VAL A 141 15.50 -1.75 6.35
C VAL A 141 15.98 -2.57 7.54
N ASP A 142 15.33 -2.45 8.69
CA ASP A 142 15.69 -3.25 9.87
C ASP A 142 15.57 -4.76 9.58
N SER A 143 14.53 -5.16 8.83
CA SER A 143 14.30 -6.56 8.46
C SER A 143 15.34 -7.08 7.46
N ILE A 144 15.69 -6.31 6.42
CA ILE A 144 16.69 -6.75 5.42
C ILE A 144 18.11 -6.73 5.98
N GLU A 145 18.45 -5.82 6.89
CA GLU A 145 19.75 -5.82 7.56
C GLU A 145 19.90 -7.01 8.53
N ALA A 146 18.82 -7.36 9.24
CA ALA A 146 18.80 -8.57 10.06
C ALA A 146 18.93 -9.84 9.20
N TYR A 147 18.25 -9.88 8.05
CA TYR A 147 18.34 -10.99 7.10
C TYR A 147 19.74 -11.13 6.51
N ALA A 148 20.38 -10.02 6.16
CA ALA A 148 21.72 -9.99 5.57
C ALA A 148 22.84 -10.11 6.61
N GLU A 149 22.52 -10.09 7.91
CA GLU A 149 23.47 -9.94 9.02
C GLU A 149 24.48 -8.79 8.79
N LYS A 150 24.01 -7.69 8.17
CA LYS A 150 24.84 -6.59 7.67
C LYS A 150 24.08 -5.28 7.65
N GLU A 151 24.72 -4.20 8.11
CA GLU A 151 24.16 -2.85 8.06
C GLU A 151 24.37 -2.18 6.70
N PHE A 152 23.37 -1.42 6.24
CA PHE A 152 23.40 -0.65 5.00
C PHE A 152 23.23 0.84 5.29
N ASP A 153 24.30 1.47 5.79
CA ASP A 153 24.36 2.90 6.16
C ASP A 153 23.79 3.85 5.10
N GLY A 154 24.10 3.59 3.83
CA GLY A 154 23.60 4.38 2.70
C GLY A 154 22.08 4.29 2.57
N LEU A 155 21.52 3.09 2.77
CA LEU A 155 20.10 2.81 2.74
C LEU A 155 19.38 3.51 3.90
N ARG A 156 19.90 3.38 5.13
CA ARG A 156 19.38 4.12 6.30
C ARG A 156 19.37 5.63 6.10
N LYS A 157 20.44 6.20 5.53
CA LYS A 157 20.53 7.63 5.20
C LYS A 157 19.47 8.04 4.16
N ALA A 158 19.26 7.22 3.13
CA ALA A 158 18.25 7.46 2.10
C ALA A 158 16.84 7.49 2.70
N VAL A 159 16.48 6.48 3.51
CA VAL A 159 15.18 6.40 4.20
C VAL A 159 14.99 7.56 5.17
N LYS A 160 16.02 7.96 5.93
CA LYS A 160 15.97 9.14 6.80
C LYS A 160 15.67 10.43 6.03
N LYS A 161 16.27 10.61 4.85
CA LYS A 161 16.00 11.77 3.98
C LYS A 161 14.58 11.73 3.44
N LEU A 162 14.11 10.57 2.99
CA LEU A 162 12.72 10.36 2.55
C LEU A 162 11.76 10.74 3.70
N ASN A 163 11.99 10.22 4.91
CA ASN A 163 11.16 10.50 6.08
C ASN A 163 11.10 12.00 6.41
N LYS A 164 12.23 12.72 6.35
CA LYS A 164 12.22 14.19 6.51
C LYS A 164 11.41 14.89 5.42
N ARG A 165 11.48 14.40 4.19
CA ARG A 165 10.77 14.96 3.03
C ARG A 165 9.27 14.73 3.13
N THR A 166 8.82 13.50 3.41
CA THR A 166 7.41 13.13 3.58
C THR A 166 6.79 13.91 4.74
N ARG A 167 7.47 14.03 5.90
CA ARG A 167 7.01 14.88 7.02
C ARG A 167 6.83 16.35 6.63
N ARG A 168 7.69 16.90 5.77
CA ARG A 168 7.56 18.29 5.31
C ARG A 168 6.43 18.44 4.29
N PHE A 169 6.29 17.44 3.40
CA PHE A 169 5.26 17.39 2.39
C PHE A 169 3.86 17.34 3.05
N GLU A 170 3.62 16.40 3.95
CA GLU A 170 2.32 16.26 4.62
C GLU A 170 1.97 17.44 5.53
N ARG A 171 2.94 18.05 6.23
CA ARG A 171 2.68 19.30 6.97
C ARG A 171 2.18 20.44 6.09
N ARG A 172 2.67 20.52 4.85
CA ARG A 172 2.19 21.50 3.87
C ARG A 172 0.85 21.09 3.28
N LEU A 173 0.62 19.78 3.09
CA LEU A 173 -0.66 19.23 2.67
C LEU A 173 -1.77 19.54 3.68
N GLY A 174 -1.51 19.34 4.97
CA GLY A 174 -2.45 19.69 6.04
C GLY A 174 -2.83 21.17 6.02
N ARG A 175 -1.86 22.08 5.78
CA ARG A 175 -2.16 23.52 5.62
C ARG A 175 -3.01 23.81 4.37
N LEU A 176 -2.80 23.05 3.29
CA LEU A 176 -3.63 23.16 2.08
C LEU A 176 -5.05 22.68 2.37
N GLN A 177 -5.21 21.53 3.04
CA GLN A 177 -6.50 20.99 3.46
C GLN A 177 -7.24 21.95 4.40
N THR A 178 -6.59 22.52 5.42
CA THR A 178 -7.21 23.54 6.29
C THR A 178 -7.74 24.74 5.52
N ARG A 179 -7.02 25.18 4.47
CA ARG A 179 -7.52 26.26 3.59
C ARG A 179 -8.68 25.83 2.71
N LEU A 180 -8.70 24.57 2.28
CA LEU A 180 -9.82 24.01 1.51
C LEU A 180 -11.07 23.81 2.37
N ASP A 181 -10.92 23.67 3.69
CA ASP A 181 -12.04 23.57 4.62
C ASP A 181 -12.92 24.83 4.61
N GLU A 182 -12.34 26.01 4.32
CA GLU A 182 -13.07 27.28 4.12
C GLU A 182 -14.03 27.20 2.91
N TYR A 183 -13.84 26.23 2.02
CA TYR A 183 -14.60 26.00 0.79
C TYR A 183 -15.36 24.67 0.82
N LYS A 184 -15.69 24.15 2.01
CA LYS A 184 -16.55 22.97 2.15
C LYS A 184 -17.96 23.28 1.62
N GLY A 185 -18.48 22.39 0.77
CA GLY A 185 -19.84 22.50 0.23
C GLY A 185 -20.02 23.47 -0.94
N VAL A 186 -18.96 24.16 -1.39
CA VAL A 186 -18.98 24.89 -2.66
C VAL A 186 -18.38 24.04 -3.78
N GLY A 187 -18.85 24.24 -5.01
CA GLY A 187 -18.31 23.58 -6.19
C GLY A 187 -16.85 23.98 -6.47
N ASP A 188 -16.14 23.15 -7.23
CA ASP A 188 -14.73 23.38 -7.56
C ASP A 188 -14.51 24.62 -8.45
N ASP A 189 -15.53 25.06 -9.17
CA ASP A 189 -15.59 26.29 -9.95
C ASP A 189 -15.47 27.56 -9.08
N ALA A 190 -15.87 27.49 -7.81
CA ALA A 190 -15.77 28.58 -6.86
C ALA A 190 -14.39 28.66 -6.16
N LEU A 191 -13.49 27.70 -6.39
CA LEU A 191 -12.17 27.70 -5.76
C LEU A 191 -11.26 28.77 -6.37
N PRO A 192 -10.52 29.53 -5.55
CA PRO A 192 -9.47 30.41 -6.03
C PRO A 192 -8.47 29.64 -6.91
N SER A 193 -8.12 30.19 -8.08
CA SER A 193 -7.20 29.57 -9.04
C SER A 193 -5.86 29.14 -8.43
N VAL A 194 -5.38 29.89 -7.43
CA VAL A 194 -4.17 29.57 -6.67
C VAL A 194 -4.34 28.28 -5.84
N LEU A 195 -5.50 28.04 -5.24
CA LEU A 195 -5.78 26.80 -4.51
C LEU A 195 -5.92 25.62 -5.47
N VAL A 196 -6.63 25.78 -6.59
CA VAL A 196 -6.73 24.76 -7.65
C VAL A 196 -5.34 24.34 -8.13
N SER A 197 -4.47 25.30 -8.44
CA SER A 197 -3.08 25.03 -8.84
C SER A 197 -2.28 24.26 -7.78
N ARG A 198 -2.44 24.62 -6.50
CA ARG A 198 -1.77 23.93 -5.38
C ARG A 198 -2.28 22.50 -5.19
N VAL A 199 -3.59 22.29 -5.31
CA VAL A 199 -4.23 20.96 -5.26
C VAL A 199 -3.71 20.08 -6.38
N ASN A 200 -3.76 20.56 -7.64
CA ASN A 200 -3.26 19.81 -8.79
C ASN A 200 -1.79 19.44 -8.65
N LYS A 201 -0.97 20.36 -8.14
CA LYS A 201 0.44 20.10 -7.86
C LYS A 201 0.63 19.07 -6.75
N ALA A 202 -0.17 19.11 -5.69
CA ALA A 202 -0.12 18.12 -4.61
C ALA A 202 -0.53 16.73 -5.12
N ASN A 203 -1.66 16.63 -5.82
CA ASN A 203 -2.18 15.36 -6.36
C ASN A 203 -1.23 14.75 -7.39
N LYS A 204 -0.60 15.55 -8.26
CA LYS A 204 0.46 15.08 -9.16
C LYS A 204 1.65 14.50 -8.40
N ARG A 205 2.01 15.06 -7.25
CA ARG A 205 3.14 14.55 -6.46
C ARG A 205 2.79 13.27 -5.72
N LEU A 206 1.58 13.19 -5.17
CA LEU A 206 1.06 12.00 -4.51
C LEU A 206 0.92 10.83 -5.48
N SER A 207 0.28 11.04 -6.64
CA SER A 207 0.09 9.99 -7.67
C SER A 207 1.39 9.45 -8.27
N PHE A 208 2.47 10.23 -8.32
CA PHE A 208 3.76 9.81 -8.85
C PHE A 208 4.77 9.41 -7.77
N PHE A 209 4.40 9.46 -6.48
CA PHE A 209 5.31 9.14 -5.37
C PHE A 209 5.83 7.70 -5.47
N GLU A 210 4.93 6.73 -5.60
CA GLU A 210 5.22 5.30 -5.70
C GLU A 210 6.14 4.98 -6.89
N ARG A 211 5.94 5.67 -8.02
CA ARG A 211 6.77 5.54 -9.23
C ARG A 211 8.23 5.93 -9.01
N GLY A 212 8.55 6.62 -7.92
CA GLY A 212 9.93 6.89 -7.53
C GLY A 212 10.68 5.62 -7.10
N PHE A 213 9.98 4.55 -6.71
CA PHE A 213 10.60 3.26 -6.33
C PHE A 213 10.82 2.31 -7.52
N ILE A 214 10.52 2.75 -8.74
CA ILE A 214 10.69 1.94 -9.95
C ILE A 214 12.10 2.11 -10.50
N ASP A 215 12.85 1.02 -10.51
CA ASP A 215 14.12 0.91 -11.21
C ASP A 215 13.89 0.35 -12.63
N PRO A 216 14.20 1.13 -13.69
CA PRO A 216 13.97 0.70 -15.07
C PRO A 216 14.64 -0.62 -15.46
N GLU A 217 15.79 -0.97 -14.88
CA GLU A 217 16.46 -2.24 -15.22
C GLU A 217 15.89 -3.45 -14.46
N GLY A 218 15.09 -3.21 -13.42
CA GLY A 218 14.49 -4.25 -12.58
C GLY A 218 15.49 -5.13 -11.83
N ILE A 219 14.98 -6.20 -11.23
CA ILE A 219 15.80 -7.20 -10.54
C ILE A 219 16.62 -7.97 -11.58
N ALA A 220 17.91 -8.19 -11.34
CA ALA A 220 18.83 -8.78 -12.33
C ALA A 220 18.36 -10.15 -12.86
N SER A 221 17.90 -11.02 -11.95
CA SER A 221 17.36 -12.35 -12.26
C SER A 221 15.98 -12.28 -12.94
N ARG A 222 15.21 -11.21 -12.70
CA ARG A 222 13.80 -11.06 -13.11
C ARG A 222 13.48 -9.60 -13.51
N PRO A 223 13.98 -9.12 -14.66
CA PRO A 223 13.96 -7.69 -15.03
C PRO A 223 12.55 -7.11 -15.24
N TRP A 224 11.52 -7.95 -15.31
CA TRP A 224 10.14 -7.51 -15.35
C TRP A 224 9.67 -6.90 -14.02
N PHE A 225 10.20 -7.34 -12.88
CA PHE A 225 9.91 -6.74 -11.57
C PHE A 225 10.84 -5.56 -11.35
N LYS A 226 10.26 -4.35 -11.30
CA LYS A 226 11.00 -3.09 -11.30
C LYS A 226 10.97 -2.36 -9.96
N HIS A 227 10.04 -2.71 -9.09
CA HIS A 227 9.88 -2.07 -7.82
C HIS A 227 10.98 -2.47 -6.83
N VAL A 228 11.80 -1.52 -6.37
CA VAL A 228 12.96 -1.83 -5.51
C VAL A 228 12.58 -2.26 -4.10
N VAL A 229 11.36 -1.96 -3.67
CA VAL A 229 10.87 -2.29 -2.32
C VAL A 229 10.09 -3.59 -2.30
N TYR A 230 9.43 -3.99 -3.40
CA TYR A 230 8.48 -5.10 -3.43
C TYR A 230 8.70 -5.95 -4.66
N ALA A 231 8.69 -7.27 -4.48
CA ALA A 231 8.44 -8.23 -5.53
C ALA A 231 7.98 -9.55 -4.90
N PRO A 232 7.45 -10.48 -5.69
CA PRO A 232 7.25 -11.85 -5.26
C PRO A 232 8.55 -12.45 -4.71
N SER A 233 8.45 -13.15 -3.58
CA SER A 233 9.54 -13.99 -3.07
C SER A 233 9.86 -15.10 -4.08
N LEU A 234 11.14 -15.44 -4.25
CA LEU A 234 11.55 -16.57 -5.08
C LEU A 234 11.11 -17.91 -4.47
N TRP A 235 11.02 -17.99 -3.13
CA TRP A 235 10.95 -19.24 -2.39
C TRP A 235 9.60 -19.48 -1.71
N GLU A 236 8.85 -18.41 -1.42
CA GLU A 236 7.63 -18.45 -0.62
C GLU A 236 6.34 -18.27 -1.45
N GLY A 237 6.42 -18.46 -2.76
CA GLY A 237 5.28 -18.41 -3.66
C GLY A 237 4.62 -17.03 -3.74
N TYR A 238 3.42 -16.89 -3.18
CA TYR A 238 2.63 -15.65 -3.23
C TYR A 238 3.04 -14.60 -2.17
N SER A 239 3.99 -14.89 -1.30
CA SER A 239 4.47 -13.90 -0.33
C SER A 239 5.21 -12.74 -1.01
N SER A 240 5.25 -11.60 -0.32
CA SER A 240 6.03 -10.44 -0.73
C SER A 240 7.39 -10.48 -0.08
N GLN A 241 8.46 -10.32 -0.85
CA GLN A 241 9.79 -10.03 -0.32
C GLN A 241 10.04 -8.52 -0.37
N THR A 242 10.40 -7.93 0.76
CA THR A 242 10.87 -6.54 0.78
C THR A 242 12.33 -6.46 0.40
N PHE A 243 12.71 -5.44 -0.39
CA PHE A 243 14.04 -5.31 -0.96
C PHE A 243 14.53 -6.59 -1.67
N PRO A 244 13.75 -7.10 -2.64
CA PRO A 244 13.96 -8.43 -3.23
C PRO A 244 15.34 -8.60 -3.87
N ALA A 245 15.85 -7.61 -4.60
CA ALA A 245 17.18 -7.68 -5.21
C ALA A 245 18.31 -7.78 -4.16
N ILE A 246 18.13 -7.17 -2.98
CA ILE A 246 19.10 -7.28 -1.88
C ILE A 246 19.03 -8.68 -1.28
N ALA A 247 17.83 -9.19 -1.01
CA ALA A 247 17.62 -10.53 -0.47
C ALA A 247 18.19 -11.62 -1.41
N GLU A 248 17.92 -11.52 -2.71
CA GLU A 248 18.45 -12.46 -3.71
C GLU A 248 19.98 -12.45 -3.77
N ALA A 249 20.61 -11.26 -3.71
CA ALA A 249 22.06 -11.16 -3.70
C ALA A 249 22.70 -11.76 -2.43
N VAL A 250 22.01 -11.66 -1.29
CA VAL A 250 22.42 -12.31 -0.04
C VAL A 250 22.33 -13.83 -0.17
N ASP A 251 21.23 -14.35 -0.71
CA ASP A 251 21.03 -15.79 -0.92
C ASP A 251 22.10 -16.39 -1.86
N GLU A 252 22.45 -15.66 -2.91
CA GLU A 252 23.48 -16.04 -3.89
C GLU A 252 24.90 -15.86 -3.37
N LYS A 253 25.10 -15.18 -2.23
CA LYS A 253 26.40 -14.81 -1.66
C LYS A 253 27.28 -14.03 -2.64
N ASP A 254 26.67 -13.17 -3.45
CA ASP A 254 27.35 -12.33 -4.44
C ASP A 254 27.46 -10.88 -3.92
N ASP A 255 28.64 -10.53 -3.42
CA ASP A 255 28.93 -9.20 -2.89
C ASP A 255 28.82 -8.08 -3.95
N GLN A 256 29.15 -8.38 -5.21
CA GLN A 256 29.06 -7.40 -6.29
C GLN A 256 27.60 -7.11 -6.63
N LEU A 257 26.78 -8.16 -6.72
CA LEU A 257 25.34 -8.03 -6.92
C LEU A 257 24.69 -7.32 -5.73
N LEU A 258 25.11 -7.64 -4.50
CA LEU A 258 24.59 -7.02 -3.28
C LEU A 258 24.86 -5.51 -3.25
N ASN A 259 26.10 -5.10 -3.54
CA ASN A 259 26.45 -3.68 -3.59
C ASN A 259 25.63 -2.95 -4.67
N THR A 260 25.46 -3.56 -5.84
CA THR A 260 24.66 -3.01 -6.94
C THR A 260 23.19 -2.86 -6.54
N ALA A 261 22.59 -3.87 -5.90
CA ALA A 261 21.21 -3.85 -5.45
C ALA A 261 20.97 -2.75 -4.39
N VAL A 262 21.89 -2.60 -3.43
CA VAL A 262 21.84 -1.56 -2.40
C VAL A 262 21.93 -0.16 -3.02
N GLU A 263 22.87 0.08 -3.94
CA GLU A 263 23.02 1.36 -4.63
C GLU A 263 21.77 1.74 -5.43
N ARG A 264 21.19 0.78 -6.14
CA ARG A 264 19.96 0.97 -6.91
C ARG A 264 18.76 1.28 -6.01
N ALA A 265 18.60 0.56 -4.90
CA ALA A 265 17.57 0.86 -3.90
C ALA A 265 17.73 2.28 -3.32
N ILE A 266 18.96 2.68 -2.96
CA ILE A 266 19.27 4.03 -2.46
C ILE A 266 18.86 5.10 -3.49
N LYS A 267 19.24 4.91 -4.75
CA LYS A 267 18.92 5.83 -5.84
C LYS A 267 17.40 6.03 -5.96
N GLN A 268 16.62 4.94 -6.00
CA GLN A 268 15.17 5.05 -6.16
C GLN A 268 14.48 5.62 -4.92
N ILE A 269 14.98 5.36 -3.71
CA ILE A 269 14.46 6.02 -2.50
C ILE A 269 14.68 7.55 -2.57
N TYR A 270 15.81 8.01 -3.14
CA TYR A 270 16.01 9.43 -3.39
C TYR A 270 15.10 9.97 -4.50
N GLU A 271 14.87 9.23 -5.58
CA GLU A 271 13.91 9.62 -6.63
C GLU A 271 12.50 9.78 -6.05
N ALA A 272 12.02 8.83 -5.24
CA ALA A 272 10.75 8.93 -4.51
C ALA A 272 10.67 10.19 -3.63
N ALA A 273 11.76 10.53 -2.93
CA ALA A 273 11.82 11.77 -2.16
C ALA A 273 11.76 13.02 -3.06
N GLU A 274 12.36 13.00 -4.25
CA GLU A 274 12.31 14.12 -5.18
C GLU A 274 10.91 14.30 -5.81
N LYS A 275 10.13 13.22 -6.01
CA LYS A 275 8.71 13.34 -6.44
C LYS A 275 7.90 14.24 -5.50
N LEU A 276 8.22 14.26 -4.20
CA LEU A 276 7.55 15.08 -3.18
C LEU A 276 8.19 16.47 -2.97
N LYS A 277 9.23 16.86 -3.72
CA LYS A 277 9.92 18.15 -3.55
C LYS A 277 9.10 19.33 -4.05
N MET A 278 8.27 19.91 -3.18
CA MET A 278 7.57 21.15 -3.51
C MET A 278 8.52 22.34 -3.68
N ASP A 279 8.44 22.99 -4.84
CA ASP A 279 9.04 24.30 -5.15
C ASP A 279 8.78 25.33 -4.03
#